data_AF-A0A2J0KSC3-F1
#
_entry.id   AF-A0A2J0KSC3-F1
#
_cell.length_a   1.000
_cell.length_b   1.000
_cell.length_c   1.000
_cell.angle_alpha   90.00
_cell.angle_beta   90.00
_cell.angle_gamma   90.00
#
_symmetry.space_group_name_H-M   'P 1'
#
loop_
_entity.id
_entity.type
_entity.pdbx_description
1 polymer ?
#
loop_
_entity_poly.entity_id
_entity_poly.type
_entity_poly.pdbx_seq_one_letter_code
_entity_poly.pdbx_strand_id
1 'polypeptide(L)'
;MKNDEACQFITGRAGTGKSTLLRYFRATTSQHVVVLAPTGIAAINVGGQTIHSFFQLPPRFIQASEVRPLPKAKRSVVRKIDTLVIDEASMVRADVMDGIDWSLRINRSNNQPFGGVKLILIGDLFQLPPVVGQDMNEFFEKQYQSPFFFSARVFQKIN
;
A
#
# COMPACT_ATOMS: atom_id res chain seq x y z
N MET A 1 4.81 2.61 -23.37
CA MET A 1 5.23 1.50 -22.49
C MET A 1 4.03 1.03 -21.68
N LYS A 2 3.34 -0.02 -22.14
CA LYS A 2 2.41 -0.80 -21.31
C LYS A 2 3.20 -2.01 -20.81
N ASN A 3 3.85 -1.89 -19.66
CA ASN A 3 4.19 -3.05 -18.86
C ASN A 3 3.01 -3.22 -17.89
N ASP A 4 2.17 -4.21 -18.17
CA ASP A 4 1.00 -4.59 -17.36
C ASP A 4 1.44 -5.42 -16.13
N GLU A 5 2.44 -4.92 -15.40
CA GLU A 5 2.78 -5.47 -14.10
C GLU A 5 1.84 -4.92 -13.04
N ALA A 6 1.13 -5.82 -12.35
CA ALA A 6 0.17 -5.47 -11.31
C ALA A 6 0.80 -4.72 -10.12
N CYS A 7 2.11 -4.90 -9.89
CA CYS A 7 2.88 -4.23 -8.84
C CYS A 7 4.28 -3.88 -9.34
N GLN A 8 4.73 -2.64 -9.06
CA GLN A 8 6.08 -2.17 -9.37
C GLN A 8 6.71 -1.55 -8.13
N PHE A 9 7.98 -1.88 -7.85
CA PHE A 9 8.74 -1.28 -6.75
C PHE A 9 9.85 -0.39 -7.28
N ILE A 10 9.78 0.90 -6.95
CA ILE A 10 10.76 1.92 -7.32
C ILE A 10 11.61 2.21 -6.08
N THR A 11 12.87 1.83 -6.17
CA THR A 11 13.84 2.08 -5.10
C THR A 11 14.97 3.00 -5.54
N GLY A 12 15.75 3.46 -4.57
CA GLY A 12 16.88 4.36 -4.75
C GLY A 12 17.14 5.11 -3.45
N ARG A 13 18.38 5.55 -3.25
CA ARG A 13 18.79 6.30 -2.06
C ARG A 13 18.02 7.61 -1.89
N ALA A 14 18.12 8.22 -0.71
CA ALA A 14 17.64 9.59 -0.50
C ALA A 14 18.25 10.54 -1.55
N GLY A 15 17.44 11.50 -2.03
CA GLY A 15 17.90 12.49 -3.01
C GLY A 15 17.91 12.03 -4.48
N THR A 16 17.50 10.80 -4.82
CA THR A 16 17.48 10.31 -6.22
C THR A 16 16.28 10.80 -7.05
N GLY A 17 15.48 11.73 -6.54
CA GLY A 17 14.36 12.30 -7.31
C GLY A 17 13.08 11.46 -7.37
N LYS A 18 12.92 10.41 -6.55
CA LYS A 18 11.70 9.57 -6.51
C LYS A 18 10.41 10.38 -6.34
N SER A 19 10.41 11.34 -5.41
CA SER A 19 9.26 12.22 -5.18
C SER A 19 8.99 13.15 -6.38
N THR A 20 10.04 13.59 -7.08
CA THR A 20 9.92 14.37 -8.32
C THR A 20 9.27 13.54 -9.43
N LEU A 21 9.70 12.29 -9.60
CA LEU A 21 9.10 11.35 -10.54
C LEU A 21 7.61 11.12 -10.23
N LEU A 22 7.24 10.93 -8.97
CA LEU A 22 5.84 10.78 -8.56
C LEU A 22 5.00 12.02 -8.90
N ARG A 23 5.51 13.22 -8.62
CA ARG A 23 4.82 14.47 -8.95
C ARG A 23 4.62 14.62 -10.46
N TYR A 24 5.66 14.34 -11.24
CA TYR A 24 5.58 14.35 -12.70
C TYR A 24 4.54 13.34 -13.20
N PHE A 25 4.59 12.09 -12.73
CA PHE A 25 3.63 11.05 -13.10
C PHE A 25 2.18 11.47 -12.82
N ARG A 26 1.91 12.04 -11.64
CA ARG A 26 0.58 12.57 -11.29
C ARG A 26 0.11 13.70 -12.20
N ALA A 27 1.03 14.56 -12.63
CA ALA A 27 0.71 15.71 -13.49
C ALA A 27 0.46 15.31 -14.94
N THR A 28 1.05 14.21 -15.41
CA THR A 28 1.01 13.82 -16.83
C THR A 28 0.10 12.62 -17.12
N THR A 29 -0.29 11.85 -16.10
CA THR A 29 -1.15 10.67 -16.29
C THR A 29 -2.62 11.04 -16.37
N SER A 30 -3.37 10.33 -17.21
CA SER A 30 -4.85 10.41 -17.23
C SER A 30 -5.51 9.48 -16.22
N GLN A 31 -4.72 8.68 -15.49
CA GLN A 31 -5.22 7.70 -14.52
C GLN A 31 -5.68 8.35 -13.23
N HIS A 32 -6.69 7.77 -12.58
CA HIS A 32 -7.07 8.10 -11.22
C HIS A 32 -6.05 7.53 -10.23
N VAL A 33 -5.09 8.38 -9.84
CA VAL A 33 -4.02 8.04 -8.90
C VAL A 33 -4.39 8.42 -7.47
N VAL A 34 -4.26 7.49 -6.54
CA VAL A 34 -4.28 7.75 -5.10
C VAL A 34 -2.87 7.54 -4.55
N VAL A 35 -2.39 8.48 -3.73
CA VAL A 35 -1.08 8.38 -3.08
C VAL A 35 -1.27 8.24 -1.57
N LEU A 36 -0.68 7.20 -1.01
CA LEU A 36 -0.69 6.90 0.42
C LEU A 36 0.72 6.80 0.99
N ALA A 37 0.81 6.91 2.32
CA ALA A 37 2.05 6.69 3.06
C ALA A 37 1.76 6.05 4.44
N PRO A 38 2.75 5.44 5.11
CA PRO A 38 2.56 4.80 6.41
C PRO A 38 2.42 5.80 7.56
N THR A 39 3.05 6.98 7.49
CA THR A 39 3.05 8.00 8.55
C THR A 39 2.42 9.31 8.09
N GLY A 40 1.96 10.13 9.05
CA GLY A 40 1.34 11.42 8.76
C GLY A 40 2.29 12.40 8.07
N ILE A 41 3.54 12.49 8.52
CA ILE A 41 4.55 13.37 7.91
C ILE A 41 4.86 12.94 6.47
N ALA A 42 5.05 11.63 6.23
CA ALA A 42 5.26 11.13 4.87
C ALA A 42 4.07 11.42 3.96
N ALA A 43 2.83 11.23 4.46
CA ALA A 43 1.61 11.52 3.70
C ALA A 43 1.52 13.00 3.30
N ILE A 44 1.88 13.92 4.19
CA ILE A 44 1.91 15.36 3.91
C ILE A 44 2.94 15.68 2.81
N ASN A 45 4.13 15.09 2.88
CA ASN A 45 5.22 15.35 1.93
C ASN A 45 4.88 14.98 0.47
N VAL A 46 4.03 13.96 0.30
CA VAL A 46 3.54 13.52 -1.02
C VAL A 46 2.17 14.09 -1.40
N GLY A 47 1.57 14.92 -0.54
CA GLY A 47 0.22 15.46 -0.74
C GLY A 47 -0.82 14.34 -0.87
N GLY A 48 -0.74 13.35 0.02
CA GLY A 48 -1.57 12.15 0.08
C GLY A 48 -2.22 11.95 1.44
N GLN A 49 -2.56 10.71 1.76
CA GLN A 49 -3.18 10.33 3.04
C GLN A 49 -2.45 9.15 3.68
N THR A 50 -2.62 8.93 4.99
CA THR A 50 -2.08 7.71 5.59
C THR A 50 -2.88 6.48 5.16
N ILE A 51 -2.21 5.33 5.04
CA ILE A 51 -2.84 4.04 4.71
C ILE A 51 -4.00 3.74 5.67
N HIS A 52 -3.74 3.87 6.97
CA HIS A 52 -4.72 3.62 8.03
C HIS A 52 -5.97 4.50 7.89
N SER A 53 -5.78 5.81 7.68
CA SER A 53 -6.92 6.72 7.59
C SER A 53 -7.67 6.62 6.26
N PHE A 54 -7.01 6.26 5.15
CA PHE A 54 -7.67 6.04 3.87
C PHE A 54 -8.58 4.80 3.91
N PHE A 55 -8.02 3.65 4.28
CA PHE A 55 -8.72 2.36 4.31
C PHE A 55 -9.45 2.04 5.62
N GLN A 56 -9.42 2.93 6.61
CA GLN A 56 -10.01 2.71 7.96
C GLN A 56 -9.45 1.45 8.65
N LEU A 57 -8.15 1.20 8.46
CA LEU A 57 -7.47 0.05 9.06
C LEU A 57 -7.00 0.39 10.48
N PRO A 58 -7.21 -0.48 11.47
CA PRO A 58 -6.79 -0.21 12.84
C PRO A 58 -5.25 -0.20 12.96
N PRO A 59 -4.67 0.58 13.89
CA PRO A 59 -3.21 0.68 14.07
C PRO A 59 -2.64 -0.49 14.89
N ARG A 60 -3.10 -1.71 14.62
CA ARG A 60 -2.66 -2.97 15.24
C ARG A 60 -2.57 -4.06 14.18
N PHE A 61 -2.42 -5.32 14.59
CA PHE A 61 -2.39 -6.43 13.65
C PHE A 61 -3.70 -6.47 12.86
N ILE A 62 -3.61 -6.59 11.54
CA ILE A 62 -4.79 -6.61 10.67
C ILE A 62 -5.16 -8.04 10.32
N GLN A 63 -6.39 -8.42 10.63
CA GLN A 63 -6.98 -9.69 10.20
C GLN A 63 -8.05 -9.47 9.12
N ALA A 64 -8.22 -10.44 8.22
CA ALA A 64 -9.16 -10.37 7.11
C ALA A 64 -10.62 -10.16 7.58
N SER A 65 -10.99 -10.75 8.72
CA SER A 65 -12.31 -10.64 9.34
C SER A 65 -12.66 -9.21 9.79
N GLU A 66 -11.66 -8.35 9.98
CA GLU A 66 -11.82 -7.00 10.49
C GLU A 66 -11.95 -5.95 9.38
N VAL A 67 -11.56 -6.31 8.14
CA VAL A 67 -11.68 -5.42 7.00
C VAL A 67 -13.14 -5.40 6.53
N ARG A 68 -13.79 -4.25 6.71
CA ARG A 68 -15.19 -4.03 6.33
C ARG A 68 -15.29 -3.14 5.09
N PRO A 69 -16.42 -3.20 4.35
CA PRO A 69 -16.71 -2.23 3.29
C PRO A 69 -16.62 -0.80 3.81
N LEU A 70 -16.00 0.08 3.02
CA LEU A 70 -15.88 1.49 3.35
C LEU A 70 -17.24 2.20 3.23
N PRO A 71 -17.42 3.34 3.92
CA PRO A 71 -18.58 4.21 3.72
C PRO A 71 -18.77 4.59 2.25
N LYS A 72 -20.02 4.79 1.81
CA LYS A 72 -20.40 4.99 0.40
C LYS A 72 -19.54 6.05 -0.32
N ALA A 73 -19.25 7.17 0.34
CA ALA A 73 -18.44 8.25 -0.21
C ALA A 73 -16.97 7.84 -0.46
N LYS A 74 -16.36 7.08 0.44
CA LYS A 74 -15.01 6.54 0.21
C LYS A 74 -15.00 5.39 -0.78
N ARG A 75 -16.02 4.53 -0.73
CA ARG A 75 -16.14 3.39 -1.64
C ARG A 75 -16.26 3.84 -3.11
N SER A 76 -16.94 4.95 -3.39
CA SER A 76 -17.01 5.50 -4.74
C SER A 76 -15.65 6.00 -5.25
N VAL A 77 -14.80 6.54 -4.38
CA VAL A 77 -13.41 6.89 -4.71
C VAL A 77 -12.60 5.62 -5.00
N VAL A 78 -12.63 4.63 -4.10
CA VAL A 78 -11.87 3.38 -4.23
C VAL A 78 -12.20 2.60 -5.51
N ARG A 79 -13.46 2.62 -5.95
CA ARG A 79 -13.91 1.99 -7.19
C ARG A 79 -13.35 2.65 -8.46
N LYS A 80 -12.93 3.90 -8.40
CA LYS A 80 -12.39 4.65 -9.54
C LYS A 80 -10.87 4.60 -9.62
N ILE A 81 -10.18 4.07 -8.60
CA ILE A 81 -8.71 4.04 -8.59
C ILE A 81 -8.21 3.16 -9.73
N ASP A 82 -7.28 3.68 -10.52
CA ASP A 82 -6.53 2.92 -11.51
C ASP A 82 -5.17 2.49 -10.95
N THR A 83 -4.48 3.45 -10.28
CA THR A 83 -3.17 3.25 -9.66
C THR A 83 -3.17 3.70 -8.21
N LEU A 84 -2.67 2.85 -7.32
CA LEU A 84 -2.35 3.16 -5.93
C LEU A 84 -0.84 3.30 -5.78
N VAL A 85 -0.39 4.46 -5.32
CA VAL A 85 1.01 4.69 -4.96
C VAL A 85 1.16 4.61 -3.44
N ILE A 86 2.18 3.90 -2.96
CA ILE A 86 2.56 3.89 -1.56
C ILE A 86 3.99 4.41 -1.45
N ASP A 87 4.16 5.60 -0.88
CA ASP A 87 5.45 6.15 -0.52
C ASP A 87 5.93 5.62 0.84
N GLU A 88 7.24 5.59 1.04
CA GLU A 88 7.89 4.95 2.20
C GLU A 88 7.47 3.48 2.42
N ALA A 89 7.36 2.74 1.32
CA ALA A 89 6.91 1.33 1.32
C ALA A 89 7.78 0.43 2.21
N SER A 90 9.05 0.78 2.46
CA SER A 90 9.93 0.02 3.36
C SER A 90 9.40 -0.04 4.79
N MET A 91 8.62 0.95 5.24
CA MET A 91 8.01 0.98 6.57
C MET A 91 6.67 0.23 6.64
N VAL A 92 6.15 -0.27 5.51
CA VAL A 92 4.85 -0.93 5.45
C VAL A 92 4.99 -2.39 5.86
N ARG A 93 4.14 -2.79 6.81
CA ARG A 93 4.09 -4.17 7.29
C ARG A 93 3.37 -5.11 6.32
N ALA A 94 3.72 -6.39 6.35
CA ALA A 94 3.07 -7.44 5.56
C ALA A 94 1.54 -7.51 5.79
N ASP A 95 1.09 -7.44 7.05
CA ASP A 95 -0.33 -7.45 7.40
C ASP A 95 -1.07 -6.20 6.90
N VAL A 96 -0.42 -5.04 6.91
CA VAL A 96 -0.96 -3.80 6.36
C VAL A 96 -1.15 -3.92 4.86
N MET A 97 -0.20 -4.52 4.16
CA MET A 97 -0.31 -4.77 2.72
C MET A 97 -1.45 -5.73 2.39
N ASP A 98 -1.60 -6.83 3.13
CA ASP A 98 -2.75 -7.74 2.98
C ASP A 98 -4.08 -7.03 3.33
N GLY A 99 -4.08 -6.14 4.34
CA GLY A 99 -5.21 -5.29 4.67
C GLY A 99 -5.65 -4.37 3.52
N ILE A 100 -4.69 -3.82 2.77
CA ILE A 100 -4.95 -3.02 1.57
C ILE A 100 -5.59 -3.90 0.49
N ASP A 101 -5.02 -5.09 0.22
CA ASP A 101 -5.57 -6.06 -0.73
C ASP A 101 -7.02 -6.42 -0.41
N TRP A 102 -7.29 -6.85 0.83
CA TRP A 102 -8.63 -7.22 1.26
C TRP A 102 -9.62 -6.06 1.10
N SER A 103 -9.21 -4.85 1.50
CA SER A 103 -10.07 -3.67 1.40
C SER A 103 -10.39 -3.33 -0.06
N LEU A 104 -9.41 -3.36 -0.95
CA LEU A 104 -9.62 -3.11 -2.37
C LEU A 104 -10.55 -4.15 -3.00
N ARG A 105 -10.35 -5.43 -2.73
CA ARG A 105 -11.20 -6.51 -3.26
C ARG A 105 -12.66 -6.35 -2.84
N ILE A 106 -12.92 -6.12 -1.55
CA ILE A 106 -14.27 -5.94 -1.00
C ILE A 106 -14.95 -4.69 -1.57
N ASN A 107 -14.23 -3.57 -1.65
CA ASN A 107 -14.82 -2.31 -2.06
C ASN A 107 -15.08 -2.24 -3.58
N ARG A 108 -14.23 -2.90 -4.39
CA ARG A 108 -14.34 -2.99 -5.85
C ARG A 108 -15.15 -4.18 -6.34
N SER A 109 -15.48 -5.14 -5.47
CA SER A 109 -16.11 -6.41 -5.84
C SER A 109 -15.30 -7.16 -6.93
N ASN A 110 -13.96 -7.13 -6.82
CA ASN A 110 -13.04 -7.78 -7.74
C ASN A 110 -12.06 -8.65 -6.91
N ASN A 111 -11.97 -9.94 -7.23
CA ASN A 111 -11.14 -10.90 -6.49
C ASN A 111 -9.69 -10.96 -6.97
N GLN A 112 -9.32 -10.24 -8.04
CA GLN A 112 -7.93 -10.08 -8.44
C GLN A 112 -7.10 -9.43 -7.32
N PRO A 113 -5.78 -9.67 -7.27
CA PRO A 113 -4.88 -8.95 -6.38
C PRO A 113 -5.13 -7.43 -6.42
N PHE A 114 -5.21 -6.82 -5.24
CA PHE A 114 -5.52 -5.41 -5.04
C PHE A 114 -6.81 -4.95 -5.72
N GLY A 115 -7.78 -5.86 -5.94
CA GLY A 115 -9.02 -5.56 -6.66
C GLY A 115 -8.78 -5.10 -8.11
N GLY A 116 -7.67 -5.52 -8.72
CA GLY A 116 -7.25 -5.12 -10.07
C GLY A 116 -6.64 -3.72 -10.16
N VAL A 117 -6.31 -3.10 -9.03
CA VAL A 117 -5.62 -1.80 -9.00
C VAL A 117 -4.12 -2.01 -9.22
N LYS A 118 -3.50 -1.19 -10.08
CA LYS A 118 -2.05 -1.18 -10.25
C LYS A 118 -1.38 -0.61 -8.99
N LEU A 119 -0.38 -1.29 -8.46
CA LEU A 119 0.37 -0.84 -7.30
C LEU A 119 1.74 -0.29 -7.71
N ILE A 120 2.09 0.91 -7.23
CA ILE A 120 3.43 1.47 -7.33
C ILE A 120 3.95 1.71 -5.92
N LEU A 121 5.00 0.99 -5.55
CA LEU A 121 5.64 1.07 -4.25
C LEU A 121 6.91 1.90 -4.39
N ILE A 122 7.11 2.88 -3.52
CA ILE A 122 8.28 3.75 -3.52
C ILE A 122 8.92 3.67 -2.15
N GLY A 123 10.23 3.42 -2.09
CA GLY A 123 10.94 3.39 -0.82
C GLY A 123 12.38 2.89 -0.92
N ASP A 124 13.05 2.86 0.22
CA ASP A 124 14.42 2.37 0.35
C ASP A 124 14.47 1.34 1.48
N LEU A 125 14.70 0.07 1.13
CA LEU A 125 14.74 -1.03 2.10
C LEU A 125 15.89 -0.91 3.10
N PHE A 126 16.88 -0.04 2.84
CA PHE A 126 18.01 0.19 3.73
C PHE A 126 17.82 1.39 4.69
N GLN A 127 16.71 2.13 4.60
CA GLN A 127 16.45 3.28 5.47
C GLN A 127 15.70 2.87 6.75
N LEU A 128 14.37 2.89 6.72
CA LEU A 128 13.54 2.57 7.89
C LEU A 128 12.74 1.29 7.64
N PRO A 129 12.93 0.25 8.47
CA PRO A 129 12.13 -0.97 8.41
C PRO A 129 10.75 -0.74 9.03
N PRO A 130 9.80 -1.67 8.84
CA PRO A 130 8.53 -1.61 9.53
C PRO A 130 8.73 -1.77 11.05
N VAL A 131 7.98 -1.00 11.83
CA VAL A 131 7.97 -1.12 13.29
C VAL A 131 6.97 -2.20 13.72
N VAL A 132 7.45 -3.23 14.40
CA VAL A 132 6.64 -4.28 15.03
C VAL A 132 6.87 -4.24 16.54
N GLY A 133 5.79 -4.09 17.31
CA GLY A 133 5.88 -4.11 18.77
C GLY A 133 6.23 -5.51 19.29
N GLN A 134 6.87 -5.59 20.46
CA GLN A 134 7.30 -6.87 21.05
C GLN A 134 6.15 -7.87 21.18
N ASP A 135 4.97 -7.40 21.61
CA ASP A 135 3.75 -8.22 21.77
C ASP A 135 3.22 -8.82 20.46
N MET A 136 3.65 -8.29 19.32
CA MET A 136 3.20 -8.71 18.00
C MET A 136 4.22 -9.60 17.28
N ASN A 137 5.47 -9.65 17.73
CA ASN A 137 6.55 -10.36 17.04
C ASN A 137 6.24 -11.86 16.90
N GLU A 138 5.85 -12.53 17.98
CA GLU A 138 5.52 -13.97 17.93
C GLU A 138 4.35 -14.27 16.96
N PHE A 139 3.38 -13.36 16.88
CA PHE A 139 2.25 -13.52 15.97
C PHE A 139 2.68 -13.29 14.51
N PHE A 140 3.55 -12.31 14.27
CA PHE A 140 4.09 -12.03 12.93
C PHE A 140 4.92 -13.20 12.41
N GLU A 141 5.85 -13.72 13.20
CA GLU A 141 6.73 -14.83 12.81
C GLU A 141 5.97 -16.11 12.46
N LYS A 142 4.81 -16.34 13.09
CA LYS A 142 3.92 -17.46 12.76
C LYS A 142 3.15 -17.27 11.45
N GLN A 143 2.91 -16.04 11.02
CA GLN A 143 1.99 -15.72 9.93
C GLN A 143 2.67 -15.24 8.65
N TYR A 144 3.88 -14.68 8.77
CA TYR A 144 4.67 -14.09 7.69
C TYR A 144 6.16 -14.45 7.85
N GLN A 145 6.87 -14.58 6.72
CA GLN A 145 8.31 -14.84 6.72
C GLN A 145 9.14 -13.66 7.29
N SER A 146 8.62 -12.44 7.13
CA SER A 146 9.23 -11.23 7.65
C SER A 146 8.15 -10.15 7.83
N PRO A 147 8.42 -9.08 8.60
CA PRO A 147 7.45 -8.01 8.76
C PRO A 147 7.31 -7.13 7.52
N PHE A 148 8.21 -7.21 6.53
CA PHE A 148 8.19 -6.34 5.36
C PHE A 148 7.03 -6.61 4.42
N PHE A 149 6.54 -5.57 3.74
CA PHE A 149 5.41 -5.67 2.81
C PHE A 149 5.55 -6.79 1.76
N PHE A 150 6.76 -7.08 1.30
CA PHE A 150 7.00 -8.10 0.26
C PHE A 150 6.75 -9.52 0.76
N SER A 151 6.67 -9.74 2.08
CA SER A 151 6.25 -11.00 2.68
C SER A 151 4.73 -11.17 2.78
N ALA A 152 3.94 -10.18 2.33
CA ALA A 152 2.47 -10.26 2.32
C ALA A 152 1.95 -11.39 1.43
N ARG A 153 0.85 -12.02 1.83
CA ARG A 153 0.29 -13.20 1.16
C ARG A 153 -0.24 -12.87 -0.23
N VAL A 154 -0.70 -11.64 -0.44
CA VAL A 154 -1.16 -11.18 -1.76
C VAL A 154 -0.10 -11.36 -2.84
N PHE A 155 1.19 -11.14 -2.54
CA PHE A 155 2.26 -11.27 -3.53
C PHE A 155 2.55 -12.71 -3.91
N GLN A 156 2.26 -13.68 -3.05
CA GLN A 156 2.34 -15.10 -3.40
C GLN A 156 1.32 -15.52 -4.48
N LYS A 157 0.30 -14.69 -4.73
CA LYS A 157 -0.76 -14.94 -5.71
C LYS A 157 -0.57 -14.17 -7.03
N ILE A 158 0.47 -13.35 -7.14
CA ILE A 158 0.77 -12.53 -8.32
C ILE A 158 1.74 -13.25 -9.28
N ASN A 159 2.34 -14.36 -8.84
CA ASN A 159 3.22 -15.21 -9.63
C ASN A 159 2.48 -16.40 -10.27
#